data_AF-A0A2S4XRZ9-F1
#
_entry.id   AF-A0A2S4XRZ9-F1
#
_cell.length_a   1.000
_cell.length_b   1.000
_cell.length_c   1.000
_cell.angle_alpha   90.00
_cell.angle_beta   90.00
_cell.angle_gamma   90.00
#
_symmetry.space_group_name_H-M   'P 1'
#
loop_
_entity.id
_entity.type
_entity.pdbx_description
1 polymer ?
#
loop_
_entity_poly.entity_id
_entity_poly.type
_entity_poly.pdbx_seq_one_letter_code
_entity_poly.pdbx_strand_id
1 'polypeptide(L)'
;MIELEGVPELIDPVMVAAFEGWNDAGDAASAAVAHLDREWKGEVFAALDAEDYYDFQVNRPTVFMEDGVRKITWPTTRLSVVRVGGEKPRDLVLVRGIEPSMRWRSFCNEILGFAHELGVEMLVVLGALLGDTPHTRPVPVSGVTSDPDLARTMDLEESKYEGPTGIVGILQEACTHAGVPAVSLWAAVPHYVSQPPNPKATLALLNRLEDLLDLRIPLGELSEDARAWQLGVDQLAAEDSEVAEYVQSLEEARDTAELPEASGEAIAREFERYLRRRDPQAGPGVATDGGLGDGRDASYLRDTSSGRTRPPKPPKPEAGGQGPARGAADGPAKQQDDQERGGQGDEQTGPPDSSDPDSSED
;
A
#
# COMPACT_ATOMS: atom_id res chain seq x y z
N MET A 1 -1.92 9.06 28.21
CA MET A 1 -1.93 10.39 27.59
C MET A 1 -0.55 10.53 27.00
N ILE A 2 -0.46 10.56 25.68
CA ILE A 2 0.80 10.64 24.98
C ILE A 2 1.18 12.13 25.04
N GLU A 3 2.29 12.51 25.63
CA GLU A 3 2.68 13.92 25.65
C GLU A 3 3.31 14.28 24.30
N LEU A 4 2.55 14.96 23.44
CA LEU A 4 2.99 15.47 22.14
C LEU A 4 3.70 16.82 22.32
N GLU A 5 4.85 16.82 22.99
CA GLU A 5 5.65 18.05 23.12
C GLU A 5 6.23 18.46 21.75
N GLY A 6 5.94 19.69 21.32
CA GLY A 6 6.54 20.29 20.12
C GLY A 6 5.77 20.11 18.81
N VAL A 7 4.65 19.38 18.79
CA VAL A 7 3.82 19.24 17.58
C VAL A 7 2.87 20.45 17.47
N PRO A 8 2.88 21.21 16.36
CA PRO A 8 1.93 22.30 16.16
C PRO A 8 0.51 21.77 15.94
N GLU A 9 -0.49 22.64 16.07
CA GLU A 9 -1.85 22.31 15.63
C GLU A 9 -1.85 21.97 14.13
N LEU A 10 -2.46 20.83 13.80
CA LEU A 10 -2.46 20.29 12.45
C LEU A 10 -3.66 20.81 11.63
N ILE A 11 -3.49 20.86 10.32
CA ILE A 11 -4.45 21.32 9.31
C ILE A 11 -4.80 20.11 8.44
N ASP A 12 -6.08 19.72 8.44
CA ASP A 12 -6.64 18.60 7.67
C ASP A 12 -5.73 17.34 7.63
N PRO A 13 -5.28 16.83 8.80
CA PRO A 13 -4.21 15.85 8.87
C PRO A 13 -4.61 14.47 8.35
N VAL A 14 -3.76 13.87 7.52
CA VAL A 14 -3.83 12.44 7.14
C VAL A 14 -2.62 11.70 7.65
N MET A 15 -2.85 10.52 8.22
CA MET A 15 -1.77 9.63 8.62
C MET A 15 -1.42 8.71 7.44
N VAL A 16 -0.14 8.70 7.02
CA VAL A 16 0.36 7.79 5.99
C VAL A 16 1.33 6.80 6.64
N ALA A 17 0.99 5.52 6.65
CA ALA A 17 1.75 4.49 7.35
C ALA A 17 2.36 3.47 6.38
N ALA A 18 3.57 3.00 6.67
CA ALA A 18 4.16 1.84 6.01
C ALA A 18 5.00 1.02 7.01
N PHE A 19 4.91 -0.30 6.89
CA PHE A 19 5.61 -1.24 7.76
C PHE A 19 6.51 -2.14 6.92
N GLU A 20 7.79 -2.21 7.24
CA GLU A 20 8.73 -3.15 6.64
C GLU A 20 8.36 -4.59 7.04
N GLY A 21 8.72 -5.57 6.23
CA GLY A 21 8.49 -7.00 6.51
C GLY A 21 7.53 -7.65 5.52
N TRP A 22 6.57 -8.44 6.02
CA TRP A 22 5.74 -9.32 5.18
C TRP A 22 4.87 -8.55 4.18
N ASN A 23 4.44 -7.34 4.53
CA ASN A 23 3.56 -6.51 3.73
C ASN A 23 4.28 -5.50 2.81
N ASP A 24 5.60 -5.65 2.60
CA ASP A 24 6.41 -4.65 1.88
C ASP A 24 7.39 -5.27 0.86
N ALA A 25 6.85 -5.89 -0.19
CA ALA A 25 7.67 -6.43 -1.27
C ALA A 25 8.58 -5.35 -1.91
N GLY A 26 9.88 -5.66 -2.02
CA GLY A 26 10.87 -4.76 -2.59
C GLY A 26 11.16 -3.50 -1.76
N ASP A 27 10.77 -3.48 -0.49
CA ASP A 27 10.77 -2.32 0.42
C ASP A 27 10.02 -1.10 -0.16
N ALA A 28 9.07 -1.34 -1.07
CA ALA A 28 8.47 -0.30 -1.89
C ALA A 28 7.66 0.72 -1.09
N ALA A 29 6.86 0.26 -0.12
CA ALA A 29 6.00 1.07 0.73
C ALA A 29 6.77 1.82 1.81
N SER A 30 7.69 1.15 2.51
CA SER A 30 8.56 1.82 3.49
C SER A 30 9.46 2.85 2.82
N ALA A 31 9.98 2.57 1.62
CA ALA A 31 10.73 3.52 0.82
C ALA A 31 9.86 4.71 0.35
N ALA A 32 8.55 4.52 0.12
CA ALA A 32 7.65 5.61 -0.23
C ALA A 32 7.50 6.58 0.94
N VAL A 33 7.23 6.09 2.15
CA VAL A 33 7.15 6.96 3.34
C VAL A 33 8.51 7.61 3.65
N ALA A 34 9.61 6.88 3.47
CA ALA A 34 10.96 7.41 3.59
C ALA A 34 11.26 8.57 2.63
N HIS A 35 10.75 8.45 1.40
CA HIS A 35 10.87 9.50 0.39
C HIS A 35 10.10 10.76 0.83
N LEU A 36 8.85 10.62 1.29
CA LEU A 36 8.08 11.76 1.80
C LEU A 36 8.79 12.48 2.95
N ASP A 37 9.30 11.70 3.90
CA ASP A 37 10.02 12.22 5.07
C ASP A 37 11.28 12.99 4.66
N ARG A 38 12.04 12.46 3.69
CA ARG A 38 13.25 13.12 3.17
C ARG A 38 12.96 14.39 2.36
N GLU A 39 12.05 14.31 1.40
CA GLU A 39 11.78 15.42 0.48
C GLU A 39 11.13 16.61 1.18
N TRP A 40 10.27 16.35 2.17
CA TRP A 40 9.60 17.39 2.96
C TRP A 40 10.25 17.67 4.31
N LYS A 41 11.36 16.99 4.63
CA LYS A 41 12.13 17.17 5.85
C LYS A 41 11.27 17.00 7.10
N GLY A 42 10.59 15.86 7.19
CA GLY A 42 9.72 15.53 8.30
C GLY A 42 10.46 15.58 9.64
N GLU A 43 9.74 16.09 10.64
CA GLU A 43 10.26 16.18 12.00
C GLU A 43 9.69 15.02 12.81
N VAL A 44 10.56 14.12 13.26
CA VAL A 44 10.18 13.00 14.14
C VAL A 44 9.80 13.56 15.50
N PHE A 45 8.55 13.35 15.91
CA PHE A 45 8.05 13.80 17.21
C PHE A 45 7.78 12.63 18.16
N ALA A 46 7.66 11.41 17.65
CA ALA A 46 7.43 10.22 18.47
C ALA A 46 8.09 8.97 17.90
N ALA A 47 8.38 8.03 18.79
CA ALA A 47 8.79 6.67 18.46
C ALA A 47 8.15 5.71 19.47
N LEU A 48 7.66 4.57 18.98
CA LEU A 48 7.11 3.54 19.85
C LEU A 48 8.24 2.83 20.61
N ASP A 49 7.97 2.39 21.83
CA ASP A 49 8.94 1.60 22.58
C ASP A 49 9.19 0.26 21.87
N ALA A 50 10.45 -0.01 21.55
CA ALA A 50 10.83 -1.20 20.82
C ALA A 50 10.66 -2.49 21.64
N GLU A 51 10.83 -2.42 22.96
CA GLU A 51 10.84 -3.60 23.84
C GLU A 51 9.47 -4.28 23.92
N ASP A 52 8.38 -3.51 23.77
CA ASP A 52 7.03 -4.03 23.86
C ASP A 52 6.58 -4.81 22.61
N TYR A 53 7.17 -4.50 21.45
CA TYR A 53 6.62 -4.90 20.15
C TYR A 53 7.53 -5.80 19.33
N TYR A 54 8.85 -5.74 19.51
CA TYR A 54 9.80 -6.42 18.63
C TYR A 54 10.53 -7.58 19.31
N ASP A 55 10.62 -8.71 18.61
CA ASP A 55 11.56 -9.76 18.96
C ASP A 55 12.96 -9.38 18.43
N PHE A 56 13.88 -9.04 19.33
CA PHE A 56 15.24 -8.63 18.97
C PHE A 56 16.14 -9.77 18.44
N GLN A 57 15.67 -11.02 18.46
CA GLN A 57 16.34 -12.11 17.74
C GLN A 57 16.04 -12.08 16.24
N VAL A 58 14.85 -11.61 15.88
CA VAL A 58 14.40 -11.40 14.50
C VAL A 58 14.86 -10.02 14.01
N ASN A 59 14.49 -8.97 14.74
CA ASN A 59 14.80 -7.58 14.42
C ASN A 59 15.98 -7.11 15.28
N ARG A 60 17.21 -7.45 14.86
CA ARG A 60 18.40 -7.16 15.66
C ARG A 60 18.74 -5.66 15.68
N PRO A 61 19.09 -5.09 16.85
CA PRO A 61 19.66 -3.75 16.92
C PRO A 61 20.98 -3.66 16.16
N THR A 62 21.22 -2.51 15.53
CA THR A 62 22.45 -2.27 14.75
C THR A 62 23.41 -1.41 15.54
N VAL A 63 24.67 -1.86 15.62
CA VAL A 63 25.76 -1.05 16.17
C VAL A 63 26.41 -0.24 15.06
N PHE A 64 26.71 1.03 15.33
CA PHE A 64 27.48 1.88 14.43
C PHE A 64 28.40 2.82 15.21
N MET A 65 29.36 3.41 14.50
CA MET A 65 30.31 4.38 15.05
C MET A 65 29.97 5.76 14.50
N GLU A 66 29.82 6.74 15.37
CA GLU A 66 29.60 8.14 14.99
C GLU A 66 30.62 9.00 15.73
N ASP A 67 31.50 9.67 14.98
CA ASP A 67 32.60 10.47 15.51
C ASP A 67 33.46 9.73 16.56
N GLY A 68 33.65 8.42 16.34
CA GLY A 68 34.42 7.54 17.25
C GLY A 68 33.64 7.07 18.49
N VAL A 69 32.38 7.47 18.66
CA VAL A 69 31.48 7.00 19.72
C VAL A 69 30.62 5.85 19.21
N ARG A 70 30.62 4.74 19.95
CA ARG A 70 29.75 3.59 19.66
C ARG A 70 28.30 3.93 20.00
N LYS A 71 27.39 3.76 19.04
CA LYS A 71 25.95 3.91 19.21
C LYS A 71 25.22 2.63 18.81
N ILE A 72 24.03 2.45 19.38
CA ILE A 72 23.12 1.35 19.05
C ILE A 72 21.82 1.97 18.58
N THR A 73 21.39 1.58 17.38
CA THR A 73 20.05 1.91 16.88
C THR A 73 19.15 0.72 17.11
N TRP A 74 18.09 0.93 17.89
CA TRP A 74 17.02 -0.03 18.08
C TRP A 74 16.00 0.09 16.94
N PRO A 75 15.48 -1.04 16.42
CA PRO A 75 14.36 -1.01 15.49
C PRO A 75 13.13 -0.45 16.20
N THR A 76 12.41 0.46 15.56
CA THR A 76 11.20 1.07 16.12
C THR A 76 10.34 1.66 15.01
N THR A 77 9.04 1.79 15.30
CA THR A 77 8.11 2.61 14.51
C THR A 77 8.24 4.07 14.93
N ARG A 78 8.54 4.94 13.98
CA ARG A 78 8.65 6.39 14.18
C ARG A 78 7.48 7.10 13.55
N LEU A 79 7.09 8.21 14.17
CA LEU A 79 6.11 9.14 13.66
C LEU A 79 6.79 10.49 13.41
N SER A 80 6.63 11.00 12.19
CA SER A 80 7.04 12.35 11.83
C SER A 80 5.86 13.14 11.27
N VAL A 81 6.00 14.46 11.25
CA VAL A 81 5.00 15.36 10.69
C VAL A 81 5.60 16.24 9.59
N VAL A 82 4.85 16.45 8.52
CA VAL A 82 5.18 17.36 7.43
C VAL A 82 3.97 18.20 7.04
N ARG A 83 4.20 19.46 6.68
CA ARG A 83 3.18 20.34 6.11
C ARG A 83 3.40 20.49 4.60
N VAL A 84 2.36 20.21 3.82
CA VAL A 84 2.41 20.14 2.35
C VAL A 84 1.28 20.97 1.72
N GLY A 85 1.22 21.09 0.39
CA GLY A 85 0.06 21.65 -0.31
C GLY A 85 0.07 23.17 -0.57
N GLY A 86 1.08 23.91 -0.08
CA GLY A 86 1.30 25.32 -0.43
C GLY A 86 0.12 26.22 -0.07
N GLU A 87 -0.63 26.69 -1.07
CA GLU A 87 -1.80 27.58 -0.90
C GLU A 87 -2.97 26.92 -0.16
N LYS A 88 -3.12 25.60 -0.27
CA LYS A 88 -4.06 24.80 0.52
C LYS A 88 -3.25 23.83 1.38
N PRO A 89 -2.73 24.31 2.52
CA PRO A 89 -1.85 23.50 3.33
C PRO A 89 -2.63 22.34 3.94
N ARG A 90 -1.97 21.19 4.05
CA ARG A 90 -2.42 20.08 4.89
C ARG A 90 -1.24 19.38 5.50
N ASP A 91 -1.48 18.69 6.61
CA ASP A 91 -0.44 17.95 7.31
C ASP A 91 -0.51 16.45 7.01
N LEU A 92 0.66 15.85 6.90
CA LEU A 92 0.80 14.40 6.85
C LEU A 92 1.54 13.94 8.10
N VAL A 93 0.92 13.01 8.81
CA VAL A 93 1.56 12.27 9.90
C VAL A 93 2.13 11.00 9.29
N LEU A 94 3.44 10.96 9.11
CA LEU A 94 4.13 9.84 8.49
C LEU A 94 4.49 8.81 9.55
N VAL A 95 4.08 7.56 9.36
CA VAL A 95 4.40 6.45 10.25
C VAL A 95 5.25 5.45 9.47
N ARG A 96 6.49 5.25 9.92
CA ARG A 96 7.39 4.27 9.31
C ARG A 96 7.99 3.39 10.39
N GLY A 97 7.92 2.08 10.20
CA GLY A 97 8.52 1.13 11.11
C GLY A 97 8.63 -0.25 10.52
N ILE A 98 8.92 -1.21 11.38
CA ILE A 98 8.88 -2.64 11.07
C ILE A 98 7.55 -3.18 11.58
N GLU A 99 6.98 -4.16 10.87
CA GLU A 99 5.86 -4.94 11.39
C GLU A 99 6.19 -5.48 12.81
N PRO A 100 5.36 -5.20 13.83
CA PRO A 100 5.61 -5.66 15.18
C PRO A 100 5.64 -7.19 15.23
N SER A 101 6.45 -7.79 16.10
CA SER A 101 6.49 -9.24 16.28
C SER A 101 5.38 -9.75 17.20
N MET A 102 4.88 -8.89 18.10
CA MET A 102 3.90 -9.26 19.12
C MET A 102 3.03 -8.05 19.53
N ARG A 103 1.99 -8.32 20.33
CA ARG A 103 1.08 -7.31 20.89
C ARG A 103 0.42 -6.37 19.85
N TRP A 104 0.09 -6.89 18.67
CA TRP A 104 -0.47 -6.10 17.55
C TRP A 104 -1.69 -5.26 17.94
N ARG A 105 -2.58 -5.78 18.80
CA ARG A 105 -3.73 -5.01 19.29
C ARG A 105 -3.31 -3.75 20.07
N SER A 106 -2.32 -3.87 20.95
CA SER A 106 -1.79 -2.72 21.70
C SER A 106 -1.07 -1.75 20.77
N PHE A 107 -0.26 -2.28 19.84
CA PHE A 107 0.45 -1.49 18.83
C PHE A 107 -0.51 -0.63 17.99
N CYS A 108 -1.57 -1.23 17.44
CA CYS A 108 -2.59 -0.50 16.68
C CYS A 108 -3.33 0.53 17.55
N ASN A 109 -3.64 0.20 18.80
CA ASN A 109 -4.27 1.15 19.72
C ASN A 109 -3.37 2.34 20.05
N GLU A 110 -2.06 2.14 20.12
CA GLU A 110 -1.10 3.23 20.33
C GLU A 110 -1.03 4.15 19.11
N ILE A 111 -0.94 3.60 17.90
CA ILE A 111 -1.04 4.37 16.64
C ILE A 111 -2.37 5.13 16.56
N LEU A 112 -3.49 4.49 16.91
CA LEU A 112 -4.79 5.14 16.95
C LEU A 112 -4.88 6.22 18.03
N GLY A 113 -4.17 6.05 19.15
CA GLY A 113 -4.01 7.07 20.17
C GLY A 113 -3.36 8.34 19.61
N PHE A 114 -2.25 8.18 18.87
CA PHE A 114 -1.62 9.29 18.13
C PHE A 114 -2.58 9.90 17.10
N ALA A 115 -3.25 9.06 16.29
CA ALA A 115 -4.20 9.54 15.28
C ALA A 115 -5.32 10.39 15.89
N HIS A 116 -5.89 9.93 17.01
CA HIS A 116 -6.94 10.64 17.73
C HIS A 116 -6.46 11.97 18.31
N GLU A 117 -5.31 11.97 18.97
CA GLU A 117 -4.75 13.17 19.62
C GLU A 117 -4.33 14.24 18.60
N LEU A 118 -3.88 13.82 17.42
CA LEU A 118 -3.51 14.68 16.31
C LEU A 118 -4.69 15.10 15.41
N GLY A 119 -5.91 14.59 15.68
CA GLY A 119 -7.11 14.91 14.89
C GLY A 119 -7.09 14.36 13.46
N VAL A 120 -6.41 13.24 13.22
CA VAL A 120 -6.29 12.60 11.89
C VAL A 120 -7.67 12.25 11.32
N GLU A 121 -7.93 12.72 10.10
CA GLU A 121 -9.22 12.52 9.41
C GLU A 121 -9.28 11.21 8.64
N MET A 122 -8.13 10.69 8.22
CA MET A 122 -8.02 9.42 7.50
C MET A 122 -6.62 8.84 7.64
N LEU A 123 -6.56 7.51 7.68
CA LEU A 123 -5.33 6.74 7.69
C LEU A 123 -5.14 6.03 6.33
N VAL A 124 -3.99 6.22 5.69
CA VAL A 124 -3.61 5.57 4.44
C VAL A 124 -2.41 4.66 4.72
N VAL A 125 -2.60 3.34 4.61
CA VAL A 125 -1.52 2.36 4.79
C VAL A 125 -0.97 1.95 3.43
N LEU A 126 0.33 2.10 3.21
CA LEU A 126 1.01 1.63 2.02
C LEU A 126 1.51 0.21 2.24
N GLY A 127 1.35 -0.63 1.22
CA GLY A 127 1.86 -1.99 1.18
C GLY A 127 2.33 -2.38 -0.22
N ALA A 128 3.08 -3.46 -0.29
CA ALA A 128 3.48 -4.08 -1.54
C ALA A 128 3.47 -5.59 -1.37
N LEU A 129 2.97 -6.28 -2.39
CA LEU A 129 2.85 -7.74 -2.40
C LEU A 129 3.47 -8.32 -3.66
N LEU A 130 3.88 -9.58 -3.58
CA LEU A 130 4.34 -10.31 -4.77
C LEU A 130 3.14 -10.72 -5.60
N GLY A 131 3.19 -10.43 -6.90
CA GLY A 131 2.11 -10.72 -7.83
C GLY A 131 2.59 -11.18 -9.19
N ASP A 132 1.64 -11.66 -9.99
CA ASP A 132 1.82 -12.09 -11.37
C ASP A 132 1.70 -10.87 -12.29
N THR A 133 2.76 -10.06 -12.31
CA THR A 133 2.82 -8.84 -13.12
C THR A 133 4.18 -8.71 -13.81
N PRO A 134 4.22 -8.28 -15.09
CA PRO A 134 5.48 -8.11 -15.79
C PRO A 134 6.17 -6.80 -15.39
N HIS A 135 7.46 -6.86 -15.10
CA HIS A 135 8.28 -5.68 -14.76
C HIS A 135 8.38 -4.67 -15.91
N THR A 136 7.99 -5.05 -17.13
CA THR A 136 8.02 -4.23 -18.35
C THR A 136 6.77 -3.36 -18.54
N ARG A 137 5.70 -3.57 -17.76
CA ARG A 137 4.46 -2.76 -17.79
C ARG A 137 4.35 -1.84 -16.56
N PRO A 138 3.39 -0.90 -16.52
CA PRO A 138 3.12 -0.11 -15.31
C PRO A 138 2.79 -1.00 -14.11
N VAL A 139 3.29 -0.64 -12.93
CA VAL A 139 3.02 -1.39 -11.69
C VAL A 139 1.55 -1.21 -11.30
N PRO A 140 0.75 -2.28 -11.21
CA PRO A 140 -0.62 -2.19 -10.72
C PRO A 140 -0.63 -1.77 -9.26
N VAL A 141 -1.43 -0.76 -8.91
CA VAL A 141 -1.67 -0.36 -7.53
C VAL A 141 -3.16 -0.39 -7.24
N SER A 142 -3.58 -1.28 -6.35
CA SER A 142 -4.97 -1.38 -5.89
C SER A 142 -5.17 -0.52 -4.65
N GLY A 143 -6.29 0.19 -4.59
CA GLY A 143 -6.74 0.88 -3.38
C GLY A 143 -7.88 0.10 -2.76
N VAL A 144 -7.73 -0.29 -1.49
CA VAL A 144 -8.64 -1.20 -0.80
C VAL A 144 -9.12 -0.57 0.50
N THR A 145 -10.38 -0.78 0.85
CA THR A 145 -10.93 -0.40 2.16
C THR A 145 -11.97 -1.42 2.64
N SER A 146 -12.20 -1.46 3.96
CA SER A 146 -13.24 -2.26 4.61
C SER A 146 -14.54 -1.47 4.79
N ASP A 147 -14.54 -0.17 4.49
CA ASP A 147 -15.71 0.70 4.57
C ASP A 147 -16.41 0.78 3.19
N PRO A 148 -17.64 0.25 3.04
CA PRO A 148 -18.36 0.27 1.77
C PRO A 148 -18.75 1.68 1.29
N ASP A 149 -18.92 2.64 2.20
CA ASP A 149 -19.20 4.04 1.85
C ASP A 149 -17.93 4.72 1.34
N LEU A 150 -16.80 4.50 2.01
CA LEU A 150 -15.50 5.01 1.55
C LEU A 150 -15.12 4.42 0.20
N ALA A 151 -15.36 3.11 0.00
CA ALA A 151 -15.13 2.44 -1.28
C ALA A 151 -15.87 3.10 -2.44
N ARG A 152 -17.15 3.45 -2.25
CA ARG A 152 -17.97 4.12 -3.26
C ARG A 152 -17.54 5.57 -3.50
N THR A 153 -17.25 6.32 -2.44
CA THR A 153 -16.95 7.75 -2.54
C THR A 153 -15.58 8.05 -3.13
N MET A 154 -14.62 7.13 -2.94
CA MET A 154 -13.23 7.31 -3.37
C MET A 154 -12.82 6.40 -4.55
N ASP A 155 -13.75 5.68 -5.17
CA ASP A 155 -13.48 4.72 -6.26
C ASP A 155 -12.40 3.69 -5.85
N LEU A 156 -12.62 3.03 -4.71
CA LEU A 156 -11.75 2.00 -4.14
C LEU A 156 -12.43 0.63 -4.17
N GLU A 157 -11.62 -0.42 -4.10
CA GLU A 157 -12.09 -1.78 -3.98
C GLU A 157 -12.51 -2.09 -2.53
N GLU A 158 -13.68 -2.70 -2.36
CA GLU A 158 -14.10 -3.24 -1.07
C GLU A 158 -13.36 -4.56 -0.81
N SER A 159 -12.69 -4.65 0.34
CA SER A 159 -11.97 -5.86 0.74
C SER A 159 -12.93 -7.03 0.97
N LYS A 160 -12.68 -8.14 0.28
CA LYS A 160 -13.40 -9.43 0.45
C LYS A 160 -12.46 -10.60 0.76
N TYR A 161 -11.21 -10.28 1.06
CA TYR A 161 -10.17 -11.27 1.29
C TYR A 161 -10.40 -12.04 2.59
N GLU A 162 -10.23 -13.36 2.53
CA GLU A 162 -10.25 -14.25 3.69
C GLU A 162 -8.95 -15.06 3.69
N GLY A 163 -8.17 -14.97 4.77
CA GLY A 163 -6.89 -15.67 4.90
C GLY A 163 -5.98 -15.01 5.92
N PRO A 164 -4.70 -15.44 5.99
CA PRO A 164 -3.69 -14.79 6.82
C PRO A 164 -3.53 -13.32 6.47
N THR A 165 -3.34 -12.48 7.48
CA THR A 165 -3.17 -11.03 7.33
C THR A 165 -2.00 -10.54 8.17
N GLY A 166 -1.44 -9.40 7.78
CA GLY A 166 -0.36 -8.70 8.49
C GLY A 166 -0.88 -7.53 9.31
N ILE A 167 0.05 -6.74 9.85
CA ILE A 167 -0.28 -5.55 10.65
C ILE A 167 -1.13 -4.52 9.90
N VAL A 168 -0.99 -4.43 8.57
CA VAL A 168 -1.81 -3.54 7.72
C VAL A 168 -3.29 -3.85 7.86
N GLY A 169 -3.67 -5.14 7.77
CA GLY A 169 -5.07 -5.55 7.91
C GLY A 169 -5.60 -5.35 9.32
N ILE A 170 -4.78 -5.64 10.34
CA ILE A 170 -5.17 -5.44 11.75
C ILE A 170 -5.32 -3.96 12.09
N LEU A 171 -4.46 -3.09 11.56
CA LEU A 171 -4.60 -1.64 11.73
C LEU A 171 -5.86 -1.12 11.03
N GLN A 172 -6.17 -1.61 9.83
CA GLN A 172 -7.39 -1.24 9.11
C GLN A 172 -8.66 -1.67 9.86
N GLU A 173 -8.68 -2.88 10.42
CA GLU A 173 -9.77 -3.36 11.29
C GLU A 173 -9.90 -2.48 12.56
N ALA A 174 -8.78 -2.16 13.21
CA ALA A 174 -8.76 -1.30 14.39
C ALA A 174 -9.29 0.11 14.07
N CYS A 175 -8.93 0.70 12.93
CA CYS A 175 -9.46 1.98 12.45
C CYS A 175 -10.99 1.91 12.25
N THR A 176 -11.48 0.83 11.64
CA THR A 176 -12.91 0.59 11.43
C THR A 176 -13.66 0.57 12.77
N HIS A 177 -13.14 -0.14 13.78
CA HIS A 177 -13.74 -0.15 15.12
C HIS A 177 -13.68 1.21 15.84
N ALA A 178 -12.64 2.00 15.58
CA ALA A 178 -12.47 3.34 16.13
C ALA A 178 -13.27 4.42 15.37
N GLY A 179 -13.88 4.08 14.22
CA GLY A 179 -14.58 5.04 13.35
C GLY A 179 -13.65 5.99 12.61
N VAL A 180 -12.38 5.63 12.42
CA VAL A 180 -11.39 6.39 11.63
C VAL A 180 -11.40 5.84 10.20
N PRO A 181 -11.68 6.67 9.17
CA PRO A 181 -11.58 6.24 7.77
C PRO A 181 -10.19 5.68 7.45
N ALA A 182 -10.14 4.49 6.85
CA ALA A 182 -8.88 3.83 6.52
C ALA A 182 -8.87 3.26 5.10
N VAL A 183 -7.77 3.49 4.40
CA VAL A 183 -7.50 2.99 3.05
C VAL A 183 -6.15 2.31 3.05
N SER A 184 -6.01 1.21 2.33
CA SER A 184 -4.70 0.63 2.01
C SER A 184 -4.41 0.69 0.52
N LEU A 185 -3.17 1.03 0.15
CA LEU A 185 -2.68 1.03 -1.22
C LEU A 185 -1.65 -0.10 -1.38
N TRP A 186 -1.86 -0.97 -2.37
CA TRP A 186 -1.05 -2.17 -2.57
C TRP A 186 -0.43 -2.18 -3.96
N ALA A 187 0.90 -2.11 -4.03
CA ALA A 187 1.64 -2.32 -5.27
C ALA A 187 1.90 -3.80 -5.52
N ALA A 188 1.59 -4.27 -6.73
CA ALA A 188 1.95 -5.62 -7.16
C ALA A 188 3.39 -5.62 -7.71
N VAL A 189 4.30 -6.28 -7.00
CA VAL A 189 5.71 -6.43 -7.37
C VAL A 189 5.90 -7.77 -8.09
N PRO A 190 6.59 -7.83 -9.23
CA PRO A 190 6.89 -9.09 -9.91
C PRO A 190 7.63 -10.06 -8.97
N HIS A 191 7.07 -11.26 -8.75
CA HIS A 191 7.63 -12.21 -7.78
C HIS A 191 9.06 -12.68 -8.12
N TYR A 192 9.42 -12.71 -9.40
CA TYR A 192 10.76 -13.08 -9.88
C TYR A 192 11.80 -11.97 -9.67
N VAL A 193 11.39 -10.73 -9.36
CA VAL A 193 12.28 -9.64 -8.93
C VAL A 193 11.73 -8.98 -7.67
N SER A 194 11.83 -9.72 -6.58
CA SER A 194 11.34 -9.34 -5.25
C SER A 194 12.40 -8.70 -4.34
N GLN A 195 13.67 -8.74 -4.72
CA GLN A 195 14.76 -8.21 -3.90
C GLN A 195 14.69 -6.68 -3.82
N PRO A 196 14.71 -6.09 -2.61
CA PRO A 196 14.84 -4.65 -2.46
C PRO A 196 16.18 -4.13 -2.99
N PRO A 197 16.24 -2.88 -3.49
CA PRO A 197 15.14 -1.92 -3.59
C PRO A 197 14.32 -2.06 -4.89
N ASN A 198 13.03 -1.73 -4.85
CA ASN A 198 12.17 -1.58 -6.03
C ASN A 198 11.65 -0.13 -6.19
N PRO A 199 12.45 0.77 -6.79
CA PRO A 199 12.06 2.18 -6.96
C PRO A 199 10.86 2.36 -7.91
N LYS A 200 10.63 1.41 -8.83
CA LYS A 200 9.48 1.46 -9.74
C LYS A 200 8.16 1.25 -8.99
N ALA A 201 8.12 0.32 -8.04
CA ALA A 201 6.96 0.11 -7.18
C ALA A 201 6.75 1.27 -6.19
N THR A 202 7.83 1.79 -5.59
CA THR A 202 7.78 3.01 -4.75
C THR A 202 7.18 4.18 -5.52
N LEU A 203 7.65 4.43 -6.75
CA LEU A 203 7.14 5.47 -7.62
C LEU A 203 5.64 5.29 -7.89
N ALA A 204 5.18 4.06 -8.16
CA ALA A 204 3.77 3.78 -8.40
C ALA A 204 2.89 4.06 -7.17
N LEU A 205 3.34 3.66 -5.97
CA LEU A 205 2.64 3.96 -4.71
C LEU A 205 2.53 5.47 -4.47
N LEU A 206 3.62 6.22 -4.68
CA LEU A 206 3.61 7.67 -4.53
C LEU A 206 2.64 8.34 -5.52
N ASN A 207 2.66 7.95 -6.80
CA ASN A 207 1.70 8.49 -7.78
C ASN A 207 0.24 8.16 -7.38
N ARG A 208 -0.03 6.98 -6.82
CA ARG A 208 -1.38 6.62 -6.37
C ARG A 208 -1.78 7.40 -5.12
N LEU A 209 -0.84 7.66 -4.22
CA LEU A 209 -1.04 8.49 -3.04
C LEU A 209 -1.31 9.97 -3.42
N GLU A 210 -0.60 10.50 -4.42
CA GLU A 210 -0.88 11.82 -5.02
C GLU A 210 -2.33 11.92 -5.48
N ASP A 211 -2.81 10.93 -6.25
CA ASP A 211 -4.19 10.91 -6.73
C ASP A 211 -5.20 10.85 -5.58
N LEU A 212 -4.94 10.00 -4.57
CA LEU A 212 -5.85 9.77 -3.46
C LEU A 212 -6.00 11.03 -2.58
N LEU A 213 -4.90 11.75 -2.37
CA LEU A 213 -4.85 12.90 -1.48
C LEU A 213 -4.93 14.26 -2.20
N ASP A 214 -5.04 14.25 -3.54
CA ASP A 214 -4.94 15.43 -4.42
C ASP A 214 -3.73 16.32 -4.08
N LEU A 215 -2.58 15.68 -3.91
CA LEU A 215 -1.31 16.31 -3.53
C LEU A 215 -0.28 16.21 -4.67
N ARG A 216 0.65 17.17 -4.70
CA ARG A 216 1.86 17.07 -5.53
C ARG A 216 3.05 16.64 -4.65
N ILE A 217 3.62 15.49 -4.96
CA ILE A 217 4.78 14.90 -4.30
C ILE A 217 6.02 15.14 -5.20
N PRO A 218 7.06 15.81 -4.69
CA PRO A 218 8.30 15.99 -5.43
C PRO A 218 9.05 14.66 -5.57
N LEU A 219 9.03 14.05 -6.75
CA LEU A 219 9.58 12.70 -6.97
C LEU A 219 11.12 12.63 -7.04
N GLY A 220 11.81 13.78 -7.16
CA GLY A 220 13.28 13.83 -7.29
C GLY A 220 13.82 12.89 -8.37
N GLU A 221 14.88 12.16 -8.04
CA GLU A 221 15.56 11.20 -8.93
C GLU A 221 14.80 9.86 -9.08
N LEU A 222 13.68 9.65 -8.36
CA LEU A 222 13.02 8.34 -8.29
C LEU A 222 12.53 7.84 -9.66
N SER A 223 12.19 8.76 -10.56
CA SER A 223 11.80 8.39 -11.94
C SER A 223 12.98 7.85 -12.75
N GLU A 224 14.18 8.37 -12.52
CA GLU A 224 15.42 7.90 -13.15
C GLU A 224 15.83 6.56 -12.55
N ASP A 225 15.77 6.43 -11.22
CA ASP A 225 16.04 5.18 -10.50
C ASP A 225 15.10 4.05 -10.96
N ALA A 226 13.80 4.34 -11.13
CA ALA A 226 12.82 3.37 -11.64
C ALA A 226 13.15 2.89 -13.05
N ARG A 227 13.63 3.79 -13.92
CA ARG A 227 14.05 3.45 -15.29
C ARG A 227 15.34 2.63 -15.29
N ALA A 228 16.32 3.02 -14.48
CA ALA A 228 17.58 2.29 -14.36
C ALA A 228 17.35 0.88 -13.81
N TRP A 229 16.48 0.75 -12.80
CA TRP A 229 16.04 -0.53 -12.27
C TRP A 229 15.41 -1.40 -13.35
N GLN A 230 14.46 -0.85 -14.13
CA GLN A 230 13.80 -1.63 -15.18
C GLN A 230 14.79 -2.14 -16.23
N LEU A 231 15.73 -1.31 -16.69
CA LEU A 231 16.77 -1.74 -17.63
C LEU A 231 17.65 -2.86 -17.07
N GLY A 232 17.98 -2.80 -15.77
CA GLY A 232 18.73 -3.85 -15.09
C GLY A 232 17.95 -5.17 -15.04
N VAL A 233 16.65 -5.11 -14.76
CA VAL A 233 15.79 -6.30 -14.77
C VAL A 233 15.60 -6.85 -16.18
N ASP A 234 15.39 -6.00 -17.19
CA ASP A 234 15.27 -6.39 -18.59
C ASP A 234 16.51 -7.21 -19.03
N GLN A 235 17.71 -6.77 -18.63
CA GLN A 235 18.96 -7.48 -18.93
C GLN A 235 19.02 -8.85 -18.25
N LEU A 236 18.72 -8.92 -16.95
CA LEU A 236 18.75 -10.17 -16.18
C LEU A 236 17.71 -11.17 -16.69
N ALA A 237 16.50 -10.71 -17.01
CA ALA A 237 15.44 -11.54 -17.56
C ALA A 237 15.79 -12.08 -18.95
N ALA A 238 16.53 -11.32 -19.77
CA ALA A 238 16.95 -11.76 -21.10
C ALA A 238 18.07 -12.82 -21.08
N GLU A 239 18.78 -12.97 -19.97
CA GLU A 239 19.81 -14.00 -19.80
C GLU A 239 19.23 -15.40 -19.56
N ASP A 240 17.96 -15.49 -19.16
CA ASP A 240 17.23 -16.74 -18.90
C ASP A 240 16.00 -16.85 -19.82
N SER A 241 16.03 -17.80 -20.74
CA SER A 241 14.94 -18.00 -21.71
C SER A 241 13.61 -18.40 -21.05
N GLU A 242 13.64 -19.13 -19.93
CA GLU A 242 12.41 -19.51 -19.23
C GLU A 242 11.76 -18.29 -18.58
N VAL A 243 12.57 -17.41 -17.98
CA VAL A 243 12.09 -16.15 -17.42
C VAL A 243 11.56 -15.23 -18.53
N ALA A 244 12.26 -15.12 -19.66
CA ALA A 244 11.82 -14.30 -20.79
C ALA A 244 10.46 -14.75 -21.36
N GLU A 245 10.28 -16.06 -21.58
CA GLU A 245 9.00 -16.64 -22.02
C GLU A 245 7.89 -16.39 -20.99
N TYR A 246 8.21 -16.53 -19.71
CA TYR A 246 7.26 -16.27 -18.64
C TYR A 246 6.84 -14.80 -18.58
N VAL A 247 7.78 -13.87 -18.67
CA VAL A 247 7.50 -12.42 -18.73
C VAL A 247 6.58 -12.11 -19.91
N GLN A 248 6.86 -12.67 -21.10
CA GLN A 248 6.00 -12.49 -22.26
C GLN A 248 4.56 -12.99 -21.99
N SER A 249 4.40 -14.14 -21.35
CA SER A 249 3.07 -14.65 -20.98
C SER A 249 2.30 -13.71 -20.03
N LEU A 250 3.01 -13.07 -19.09
CA LEU A 250 2.43 -12.08 -18.18
C LEU A 250 2.06 -10.78 -18.90
N GLU A 251 2.87 -10.35 -19.86
CA GLU A 251 2.55 -9.21 -20.74
C GLU A 251 1.29 -9.45 -21.55
N GLU A 252 1.18 -10.61 -22.21
CA GLU A 252 0.01 -10.98 -23.01
C GLU A 252 -1.27 -11.01 -22.14
N ALA A 253 -1.18 -11.61 -20.95
CA ALA A 253 -2.29 -11.64 -20.01
C ALA A 253 -2.71 -10.23 -19.55
N ARG A 254 -1.74 -9.35 -19.28
CA ARG A 254 -2.00 -7.98 -18.83
C ARG A 254 -2.58 -7.11 -19.94
N ASP A 255 -1.95 -7.10 -21.11
CA ASP A 255 -2.37 -6.29 -22.25
C ASP A 255 -3.78 -6.69 -22.71
N THR A 256 -4.11 -7.99 -22.67
CA THR A 256 -5.47 -8.49 -22.96
C THR A 256 -6.50 -7.94 -21.96
N ALA A 257 -6.17 -7.87 -20.68
CA ALA A 257 -7.06 -7.33 -19.65
C ALA A 257 -7.25 -5.80 -19.76
N GLU A 258 -6.28 -5.07 -20.33
CA GLU A 258 -6.31 -3.61 -20.47
C GLU A 258 -6.95 -3.10 -21.79
N LEU A 259 -7.34 -3.99 -22.71
CA LEU A 259 -7.87 -3.59 -24.02
C LEU A 259 -9.07 -2.61 -23.93
N PRO A 260 -9.14 -1.57 -24.80
CA PRO A 260 -10.08 -0.44 -24.66
C PRO A 260 -11.56 -0.77 -24.77
N GLU A 261 -11.93 -1.95 -25.26
CA GLU A 261 -13.32 -2.43 -25.20
C GLU A 261 -13.79 -2.66 -23.75
N ALA A 262 -12.86 -2.61 -22.77
CA ALA A 262 -13.10 -2.78 -21.34
C ALA A 262 -12.80 -1.54 -20.44
N SER A 263 -12.15 -0.44 -20.89
CA SER A 263 -11.53 0.53 -19.94
C SER A 263 -11.43 2.01 -20.36
N GLY A 264 -12.43 2.59 -21.05
CA GLY A 264 -12.41 4.00 -21.52
C GLY A 264 -12.10 5.09 -20.47
N GLU A 265 -12.23 4.81 -19.17
CA GLU A 265 -11.94 5.74 -18.06
C GLU A 265 -10.46 5.80 -17.66
N ALA A 266 -9.66 4.76 -17.95
CA ALA A 266 -8.24 4.74 -17.62
C ALA A 266 -7.44 5.73 -18.47
N ILE A 267 -7.76 5.81 -19.77
CA ILE A 267 -7.14 6.72 -20.73
C ILE A 267 -7.44 8.19 -20.39
N ALA A 268 -8.66 8.48 -19.91
CA ALA A 268 -9.05 9.82 -19.48
C ALA A 268 -8.24 10.28 -18.25
N ARG A 269 -8.05 9.41 -17.25
CA ARG A 269 -7.28 9.72 -16.04
C ARG A 269 -5.80 10.01 -16.32
N GLU A 270 -5.16 9.23 -17.19
CA GLU A 270 -3.76 9.44 -17.54
C GLU A 270 -3.54 10.72 -18.37
N PHE A 271 -4.48 11.04 -19.25
CA PHE A 271 -4.46 12.27 -20.04
C PHE A 271 -4.70 13.53 -19.17
N GLU A 272 -5.62 13.48 -18.21
CA GLU A 272 -5.84 14.54 -17.22
C GLU A 272 -4.60 14.75 -16.33
N ARG A 273 -3.93 13.66 -15.91
CA ARG A 273 -2.66 13.72 -15.17
C ARG A 273 -1.55 14.42 -15.98
N TYR A 274 -1.43 14.10 -17.27
CA TYR A 274 -0.46 14.75 -18.16
C TYR A 274 -0.72 16.26 -18.30
N LEU A 275 -1.98 16.68 -18.37
CA LEU A 275 -2.35 18.10 -18.44
C LEU A 275 -2.12 18.85 -17.12
N ARG A 276 -2.41 18.24 -15.97
CA ARG A 276 -2.13 18.82 -14.64
C ARG A 276 -0.63 19.05 -14.41
N ARG A 277 0.25 18.25 -15.02
CA ARG A 277 1.72 18.38 -14.94
C ARG A 277 2.28 19.54 -15.79
N ARG A 278 1.54 20.03 -16.80
CA ARG A 278 2.05 21.03 -17.75
C ARG A 278 1.68 22.48 -17.40
N ASP A 279 0.82 22.72 -16.42
CA ASP A 279 0.48 24.07 -15.99
C ASP A 279 1.07 24.42 -14.61
N PRO A 280 2.22 25.10 -14.64
CA PRO A 280 2.47 26.18 -13.71
C PRO A 280 3.05 27.42 -14.44
N GLN A 281 2.43 27.92 -15.52
CA GLN A 281 2.71 29.30 -15.99
C GLN A 281 1.70 29.84 -17.03
N ALA A 282 0.46 30.10 -16.63
CA ALA A 282 -0.43 31.00 -17.38
C ALA A 282 -1.07 32.02 -16.44
N GLY A 283 -0.34 33.12 -16.21
CA GLY A 283 -0.88 34.33 -15.58
C GLY A 283 -1.91 35.04 -16.46
N PRO A 284 -2.71 35.96 -15.89
CA PRO A 284 -3.98 36.41 -16.45
C PRO A 284 -3.80 37.31 -17.69
N GLY A 285 -4.27 36.82 -18.84
CA GLY A 285 -4.32 37.55 -20.09
C GLY A 285 -5.44 38.58 -20.12
N VAL A 286 -5.05 39.82 -19.85
CA VAL A 286 -5.72 41.11 -20.01
C VAL A 286 -6.75 41.17 -21.15
N ALA A 287 -7.95 41.64 -20.82
CA ALA A 287 -8.94 42.12 -21.78
C ALA A 287 -8.42 43.36 -22.53
N THR A 288 -8.37 43.29 -23.86
CA THR A 288 -8.22 44.48 -24.70
C THR A 288 -9.41 44.61 -25.63
N ASP A 289 -10.16 45.68 -25.38
CA ASP A 289 -11.12 46.32 -26.27
C ASP A 289 -10.43 46.84 -27.55
N GLY A 290 -11.16 46.89 -28.66
CA GLY A 290 -10.68 47.43 -29.95
C GLY A 290 -11.39 46.85 -31.17
N GLY A 291 -12.45 47.52 -31.62
CA GLY A 291 -13.30 47.09 -32.74
C GLY A 291 -12.92 47.57 -34.15
N LEU A 292 -13.91 47.33 -35.04
CA LEU A 292 -14.18 47.84 -36.40
C LEU A 292 -13.64 47.03 -37.61
N GLY A 293 -14.58 46.61 -38.47
CA GLY A 293 -14.39 46.69 -39.94
C GLY A 293 -14.86 45.52 -40.82
N ASP A 294 -16.15 45.53 -41.18
CA ASP A 294 -16.73 45.29 -42.52
C ASP A 294 -16.61 43.93 -43.26
N GLY A 295 -17.74 43.48 -43.85
CA GLY A 295 -17.71 42.91 -45.21
C GLY A 295 -18.20 41.48 -45.50
N ARG A 296 -19.53 41.32 -45.61
CA ARG A 296 -20.29 40.52 -46.62
C ARG A 296 -20.43 38.99 -46.55
N ASP A 297 -21.72 38.61 -46.56
CA ASP A 297 -22.42 37.57 -47.34
C ASP A 297 -21.86 36.14 -47.43
N ALA A 298 -22.59 35.17 -46.87
CA ALA A 298 -23.47 34.31 -47.69
C ALA A 298 -24.25 33.31 -46.81
N SER A 299 -25.57 33.37 -46.98
CA SER A 299 -26.62 32.46 -46.53
C SER A 299 -26.47 31.04 -47.09
N TYR A 300 -26.76 30.01 -46.28
CA TYR A 300 -27.62 28.89 -46.70
C TYR A 300 -28.36 28.28 -45.50
N LEU A 301 -29.63 28.67 -45.37
CA LEU A 301 -30.68 27.91 -44.72
C LEU A 301 -31.05 26.72 -45.62
N ARG A 302 -31.08 25.49 -45.09
CA ARG A 302 -32.13 24.53 -45.43
C ARG A 302 -32.33 23.48 -44.34
N ASP A 303 -33.47 23.62 -43.69
CA ASP A 303 -34.18 22.62 -42.91
C ASP A 303 -34.87 21.62 -43.87
N THR A 304 -34.81 20.32 -43.59
CA THR A 304 -35.92 19.38 -43.83
C THR A 304 -35.80 18.15 -42.93
N SER A 305 -36.87 17.94 -42.18
CA SER A 305 -37.27 16.77 -41.43
C SER A 305 -37.34 15.46 -42.25
N SER A 306 -37.01 14.33 -41.61
CA SER A 306 -37.80 13.09 -41.68
C SER A 306 -37.25 12.06 -40.68
N GLY A 307 -38.16 11.50 -39.87
CA GLY A 307 -37.81 10.61 -38.77
C GLY A 307 -37.49 9.18 -39.21
N ARG A 308 -36.87 8.43 -38.28
CA ARG A 308 -36.95 6.97 -38.17
C ARG A 308 -36.48 6.48 -36.80
N THR A 309 -37.46 6.06 -36.00
CA THR A 309 -37.54 4.84 -35.16
C THR A 309 -36.32 4.34 -34.36
N ARG A 310 -36.54 4.28 -33.05
CA ARG A 310 -35.78 3.67 -31.95
C ARG A 310 -35.80 2.12 -31.99
N PRO A 311 -34.70 1.41 -31.68
CA PRO A 311 -34.70 -0.05 -31.49
C PRO A 311 -35.08 -0.48 -30.04
N PRO A 312 -35.60 -1.71 -29.83
CA PRO A 312 -36.30 -2.12 -28.60
C PRO A 312 -35.37 -2.67 -27.48
N LYS A 313 -35.92 -2.67 -26.27
CA LYS A 313 -35.30 -3.09 -24.99
C LYS A 313 -35.52 -4.60 -24.74
N PRO A 314 -34.57 -5.35 -24.15
CA PRO A 314 -34.74 -6.77 -23.82
C PRO A 314 -35.62 -6.99 -22.55
N PRO A 315 -36.30 -8.16 -22.45
CA PRO A 315 -37.33 -8.41 -21.42
C PRO A 315 -36.77 -8.90 -20.07
N LYS A 316 -37.51 -8.57 -18.99
CA LYS A 316 -37.34 -9.11 -17.62
C LYS A 316 -37.99 -10.49 -17.47
N PRO A 317 -37.46 -11.39 -16.62
CA PRO A 317 -38.25 -12.50 -16.08
C PRO A 317 -39.04 -12.08 -14.83
N GLU A 318 -40.33 -12.43 -14.81
CA GLU A 318 -41.24 -12.33 -13.66
C GLU A 318 -41.16 -13.56 -12.74
N ALA A 319 -41.70 -13.35 -11.54
CA ALA A 319 -41.56 -14.12 -10.32
C ALA A 319 -42.60 -15.23 -10.12
N GLY A 320 -42.33 -16.07 -9.11
CA GLY A 320 -43.32 -16.89 -8.38
C GLY A 320 -42.69 -18.19 -7.88
N GLY A 321 -42.79 -18.62 -6.63
CA GLY A 321 -43.44 -18.11 -5.43
C GLY A 321 -43.44 -19.20 -4.33
N GLN A 322 -43.51 -18.75 -3.08
CA GLN A 322 -44.03 -19.43 -1.87
C GLN A 322 -43.25 -20.63 -1.26
N GLY A 323 -42.87 -20.47 0.03
CA GLY A 323 -42.39 -21.53 0.93
C GLY A 323 -43.49 -22.50 1.39
N PRO A 324 -43.22 -23.43 2.34
CA PRO A 324 -43.17 -23.02 3.76
C PRO A 324 -42.23 -23.81 4.71
N ALA A 325 -41.95 -23.16 5.85
CA ALA A 325 -41.87 -23.62 7.25
C ALA A 325 -41.31 -25.01 7.69
N ARG A 326 -40.37 -24.90 8.66
CA ARG A 326 -40.22 -25.63 9.96
C ARG A 326 -40.04 -27.16 9.97
N GLY A 327 -38.98 -27.60 10.65
CA GLY A 327 -38.89 -28.94 11.24
C GLY A 327 -37.57 -29.18 11.96
N ALA A 328 -37.62 -29.25 13.29
CA ALA A 328 -36.55 -29.72 14.16
C ALA A 328 -36.33 -31.24 14.02
N ALA A 329 -35.12 -31.74 14.31
CA ALA A 329 -34.87 -32.93 15.15
C ALA A 329 -33.40 -33.42 15.05
N ASP A 330 -32.85 -33.69 16.23
CA ASP A 330 -32.00 -34.83 16.62
C ASP A 330 -30.66 -35.13 15.95
N GLY A 331 -29.65 -35.31 16.82
CA GLY A 331 -28.34 -35.92 16.54
C GLY A 331 -28.41 -37.44 16.31
N PRO A 332 -27.32 -38.24 16.48
CA PRO A 332 -26.32 -38.10 17.55
C PRO A 332 -24.86 -38.32 17.13
N ALA A 333 -24.01 -38.20 18.15
CA ALA A 333 -22.58 -38.48 18.23
C ALA A 333 -22.17 -39.91 17.81
N LYS A 334 -20.89 -40.05 17.44
CA LYS A 334 -20.10 -41.26 17.66
C LYS A 334 -18.84 -40.91 18.45
N GLN A 335 -18.84 -41.34 19.71
CA GLN A 335 -17.65 -41.70 20.48
C GLN A 335 -17.29 -43.16 20.18
N GLN A 336 -15.99 -43.43 20.14
CA GLN A 336 -15.30 -44.67 20.57
C GLN A 336 -13.85 -44.24 20.81
N ASP A 337 -13.47 -43.90 22.04
CA ASP A 337 -13.01 -44.76 23.16
C ASP A 337 -11.83 -45.67 22.81
N ASP A 338 -10.68 -45.28 23.38
CA ASP A 338 -9.78 -46.05 24.24
C ASP A 338 -9.30 -47.45 23.81
N GLN A 339 -7.98 -47.64 23.74
CA GLN A 339 -7.27 -48.22 24.89
C GLN A 339 -5.74 -48.21 24.81
N GLU A 340 -5.19 -48.02 26.01
CA GLU A 340 -3.81 -47.98 26.48
C GLU A 340 -2.99 -49.26 26.30
N ARG A 341 -1.66 -49.11 26.32
CA ARG A 341 -0.63 -49.85 27.10
C ARG A 341 0.77 -49.41 26.60
N GLY A 342 1.78 -49.01 27.37
CA GLY A 342 2.06 -49.16 28.80
C GLY A 342 3.20 -50.16 29.05
N GLY A 343 4.38 -49.68 29.47
CA GLY A 343 5.52 -50.43 30.07
C GLY A 343 6.87 -50.19 29.35
N GLN A 344 7.87 -49.44 29.86
CA GLN A 344 8.79 -49.64 31.02
C GLN A 344 9.48 -51.01 31.03
N GLY A 345 10.79 -51.12 30.78
CA GLY A 345 11.98 -51.00 31.68
C GLY A 345 13.05 -51.98 31.11
N ASP A 346 14.38 -51.91 31.28
CA ASP A 346 15.22 -51.51 32.41
C ASP A 346 16.70 -51.32 31.96
N GLU A 347 17.44 -50.65 32.85
CA GLU A 347 18.90 -50.55 33.14
C GLU A 347 19.90 -51.50 32.42
N GLN A 348 21.21 -51.20 32.25
CA GLN A 348 22.18 -50.87 33.31
C GLN A 348 23.61 -50.66 32.76
N THR A 349 24.45 -49.99 33.59
CA THR A 349 25.95 -50.00 33.68
C THR A 349 26.78 -48.90 32.97
N GLY A 350 27.52 -48.13 33.79
CA GLY A 350 28.68 -47.30 33.41
C GLY A 350 30.02 -47.92 33.85
N PRO A 351 31.06 -47.13 34.20
CA PRO A 351 32.10 -46.55 33.31
C PRO A 351 33.51 -47.15 33.63
N PRO A 352 34.66 -46.66 33.08
CA PRO A 352 35.31 -45.43 33.62
C PRO A 352 36.17 -44.58 32.65
N ASP A 353 36.35 -43.32 33.04
CA ASP A 353 37.56 -42.47 33.09
C ASP A 353 38.77 -42.71 32.15
N SER A 354 39.20 -41.65 31.46
CA SER A 354 40.63 -41.36 31.23
C SER A 354 40.85 -39.87 31.04
N SER A 355 41.79 -39.38 31.83
CA SER A 355 42.33 -38.02 31.91
C SER A 355 43.54 -37.90 30.99
N ASP A 356 43.78 -36.70 30.45
CA ASP A 356 45.12 -36.22 30.13
C ASP A 356 45.19 -34.69 30.31
N PRO A 357 46.15 -34.18 31.12
CA PRO A 357 46.53 -32.77 31.20
C PRO A 357 47.95 -32.52 30.68
N ASP A 358 48.17 -31.41 29.97
CA ASP A 358 49.40 -30.58 29.93
C ASP A 358 49.26 -29.58 28.76
N SER A 359 49.73 -28.33 28.77
CA SER A 359 50.54 -27.53 29.71
C SER A 359 50.55 -26.10 29.16
N SER A 360 50.67 -25.14 30.05
CA SER A 360 50.91 -23.71 29.79
C SER A 360 52.41 -23.39 29.60
N GLU A 361 52.67 -22.23 28.97
CA GLU A 361 53.89 -21.39 28.98
C GLU A 361 55.15 -21.85 28.21
N ASP A 362 55.42 -21.19 27.06
CA ASP A 362 56.42 -20.10 26.90
C ASP A 362 56.16 -19.31 25.60
#